data_AF-A0A7W1W075-F1
#
_entry.id   AF-A0A7W1W075-F1
#
_cell.length_a   1.000
_cell.length_b   1.000
_cell.length_c   1.000
_cell.angle_alpha   90.00
_cell.angle_beta   90.00
_cell.angle_gamma   90.00
#
_symmetry.space_group_name_H-M   'P 1'
#
loop_
_entity.id
_entity.type
_entity.pdbx_description
1 polymer ?
#
loop_
_entity_poly.entity_id
_entity_poly.type
_entity_poly.pdbx_seq_one_letter_code
_entity_poly.pdbx_strand_id
1 'polypeptide(L)'
;MSDAIKHECGLAFIRLRKPFSYYQQQHGTVMWGLNKLYLLMEKQHNRGQDGAGVAAVKLNTEPGYPFLNRIRSANNQPIAEIFSTINKQVLELKKYQPDITSHPGLMKGHIDYLGELLLGHLRYGTQGKNNAEFCHPFIKRHTIPARNLALAGNFNLVNTDELFALVNIEPGEFQKQSDLAAMMEVIHHFMVKADEESPGDLDIVKVLSKSVSLFDGGFNVGGLLGNGDSFVFRDAHGIRPSYYYIDEEVVVAASERSAIRTVFNVGENEVKELMPGNGLIIKASGDIIVHNMIEPKERRACSFERIYFSRGSDEKIYSERSALGYNLSDQVLRAVNYDTKNTILSFIPNTAEVAFYGLWKGVDDYLKKIKIERILSWGSDIDEEKLSEMINRKIRIEKVA
;
A
#
# COMPACT_ATOMS: atom_id res chain seq x y z
N MET A 1 20.05 -8.77 14.67
CA MET A 1 20.33 -8.63 13.23
C MET A 1 19.43 -7.52 12.71
N SER A 2 19.99 -6.35 12.43
CA SER A 2 19.25 -5.20 11.90
C SER A 2 19.81 -4.90 10.51
N ASP A 3 19.49 -5.76 9.54
CA ASP A 3 19.66 -5.36 8.15
C ASP A 3 18.74 -4.16 7.90
N ALA A 4 19.26 -3.16 7.18
CA ALA A 4 18.49 -1.96 6.85
C ALA A 4 17.22 -2.35 6.10
N ILE A 5 16.05 -1.89 6.56
CA ILE A 5 14.77 -2.15 5.89
C ILE A 5 14.77 -1.38 4.57
N LYS A 6 14.87 -2.11 3.45
CA LYS A 6 15.13 -1.48 2.14
C LYS A 6 13.89 -0.88 1.48
N HIS A 7 12.68 -1.37 1.76
CA HIS A 7 11.47 -1.01 1.00
C HIS A 7 10.18 -1.02 1.84
N GLU A 8 9.49 0.12 1.90
CA GLU A 8 8.15 0.26 2.47
C GLU A 8 7.23 0.88 1.42
N CYS A 9 6.94 0.10 0.39
CA CYS A 9 6.22 0.52 -0.80
C CYS A 9 4.68 0.47 -0.61
N GLY A 10 3.97 1.23 -1.45
CA GLY A 10 2.51 1.19 -1.57
C GLY A 10 2.06 0.35 -2.76
N LEU A 11 1.05 -0.50 -2.56
CA LEU A 11 0.38 -1.25 -3.64
C LEU A 11 -1.06 -0.74 -3.79
N ALA A 12 -1.51 -0.58 -5.03
CA ALA A 12 -2.89 -0.23 -5.37
C ALA A 12 -3.36 -1.16 -6.49
N PHE A 13 -4.43 -1.90 -6.29
CA PHE A 13 -4.98 -2.83 -7.25
C PHE A 13 -6.47 -2.56 -7.45
N ILE A 14 -6.91 -2.52 -8.70
CA ILE A 14 -8.32 -2.35 -9.07
C ILE A 14 -8.66 -3.31 -10.22
N ARG A 15 -9.79 -4.00 -10.08
CA ARG A 15 -10.41 -4.80 -11.14
C ARG A 15 -11.87 -4.37 -11.32
N LEU A 16 -12.17 -3.79 -12.47
CA LEU A 16 -13.50 -3.30 -12.85
C LEU A 16 -14.44 -4.45 -13.26
N ARG A 17 -15.56 -4.65 -12.57
CA ARG A 17 -16.48 -5.78 -12.82
C ARG A 17 -17.52 -5.51 -13.90
N LYS A 18 -17.64 -4.26 -14.36
CA LYS A 18 -18.61 -3.81 -15.37
C LYS A 18 -17.90 -3.30 -16.64
N PRO A 19 -18.58 -3.23 -17.80
CA PRO A 19 -17.99 -2.63 -19.00
C PRO A 19 -17.83 -1.11 -18.87
N PHE A 20 -16.94 -0.49 -19.66
CA PHE A 20 -16.74 0.97 -19.62
C PHE A 20 -18.00 1.80 -19.87
N SER A 21 -18.95 1.30 -20.67
CA SER A 21 -20.25 1.95 -20.88
C SER A 21 -21.06 2.10 -19.59
N TYR A 22 -20.98 1.13 -18.68
CA TYR A 22 -21.61 1.22 -17.36
C TYR A 22 -21.02 2.39 -16.57
N TYR A 23 -19.69 2.50 -16.47
CA TYR A 23 -19.07 3.61 -15.73
C TYR A 23 -19.31 4.97 -16.37
N GLN A 24 -19.39 5.03 -17.70
CA GLN A 24 -19.79 6.24 -18.41
C GLN A 24 -21.20 6.68 -18.01
N GLN A 25 -22.14 5.74 -17.90
CA GLN A 25 -23.53 6.03 -17.55
C GLN A 25 -23.71 6.36 -16.05
N GLN A 26 -23.11 5.57 -15.16
CA GLN A 26 -23.30 5.69 -13.70
C GLN A 26 -22.43 6.79 -13.08
N HIS A 27 -21.20 6.96 -13.57
CA HIS A 27 -20.21 7.89 -12.99
C HIS A 27 -19.85 9.05 -13.93
N GLY A 28 -20.47 9.13 -15.12
CA GLY A 28 -20.25 10.20 -16.09
C GLY A 28 -18.91 10.11 -16.85
N THR A 29 -18.10 9.07 -16.62
CA THR A 29 -16.79 8.93 -17.27
C THR A 29 -16.32 7.47 -17.34
N VAL A 30 -15.75 7.07 -18.49
CA VAL A 30 -15.01 5.81 -18.62
C VAL A 30 -13.71 5.79 -17.82
N MET A 31 -13.18 6.95 -17.43
CA MET A 31 -11.93 7.07 -16.69
C MET A 31 -12.09 6.77 -15.19
N TRP A 32 -13.29 6.38 -14.74
CA TRP A 32 -13.59 6.16 -13.33
C TRP A 32 -12.57 5.27 -12.62
N GLY A 33 -12.20 4.13 -13.21
CA GLY A 33 -11.21 3.21 -12.63
C GLY A 33 -9.82 3.85 -12.48
N LEU A 34 -9.37 4.61 -13.48
CA LEU A 34 -8.11 5.35 -13.43
C LEU A 34 -8.15 6.50 -12.41
N ASN A 35 -9.26 7.20 -12.31
CA ASN A 35 -9.45 8.24 -11.29
C ASN A 35 -9.42 7.63 -9.87
N LYS A 36 -10.05 6.48 -9.67
CA LYS A 36 -9.98 5.74 -8.40
C LYS A 36 -8.56 5.25 -8.12
N LEU A 37 -7.83 4.77 -9.13
CA LEU A 37 -6.42 4.39 -8.99
C LEU A 37 -5.55 5.57 -8.56
N TYR A 38 -5.70 6.73 -9.21
CA TYR A 38 -5.00 7.96 -8.85
C TYR A 38 -5.22 8.30 -7.38
N LEU A 39 -6.49 8.38 -6.96
CA LEU A 39 -6.83 8.68 -5.57
C LEU A 39 -6.30 7.62 -4.59
N LEU A 40 -6.31 6.34 -4.97
CA LEU A 40 -5.81 5.25 -4.13
C LEU A 40 -4.28 5.31 -3.96
N MET A 41 -3.56 5.75 -5.00
CA MET A 41 -2.13 6.02 -4.93
C MET A 41 -1.82 7.27 -4.10
N GLU A 42 -2.53 8.38 -4.31
CA GLU A 42 -2.37 9.61 -3.50
C GLU A 42 -2.68 9.37 -2.01
N LYS A 43 -3.71 8.56 -1.71
CA LYS A 43 -4.04 8.13 -0.35
C LYS A 43 -3.07 7.09 0.22
N GLN A 44 -2.01 6.73 -0.50
CA GLN A 44 -0.90 5.93 0.01
C GLN A 44 0.47 6.61 -0.20
N HIS A 45 0.49 7.92 -0.52
CA HIS A 45 1.73 8.67 -0.82
C HIS A 45 2.80 8.64 0.30
N ASN A 46 2.40 8.38 1.55
CA ASN A 46 3.30 8.15 2.68
C ASN A 46 4.14 6.86 2.54
N ARG A 47 3.80 5.98 1.60
CA ARG A 47 4.50 4.72 1.30
C ARG A 47 5.41 4.80 0.07
N GLY A 48 5.72 5.99 -0.42
CA GLY A 48 6.64 6.13 -1.54
C GLY A 48 6.48 7.44 -2.27
N GLN A 49 7.57 8.19 -2.35
CA GLN A 49 7.65 9.48 -3.05
C GLN A 49 8.74 9.48 -4.13
N ASP A 50 9.65 8.50 -4.10
CA ASP A 50 10.80 8.43 -4.99
C ASP A 50 10.41 8.00 -6.41
N GLY A 51 9.36 7.20 -6.52
CA GLY A 51 8.86 6.77 -7.83
C GLY A 51 7.47 6.15 -7.76
N ALA A 52 6.86 6.03 -8.92
CA ALA A 52 5.57 5.39 -9.08
C ALA A 52 5.48 4.65 -10.41
N GLY A 53 4.49 3.78 -10.53
CA GLY A 53 4.15 3.17 -11.80
C GLY A 53 2.73 2.64 -11.83
N VAL A 54 2.21 2.50 -13.05
CA VAL A 54 0.89 1.97 -13.35
C VAL A 54 1.01 0.96 -14.47
N ALA A 55 0.36 -0.19 -14.31
CA ALA A 55 0.09 -1.12 -15.39
C ALA A 55 -1.43 -1.30 -15.56
N ALA A 56 -1.84 -1.53 -16.80
CA ALA A 56 -3.23 -1.78 -17.16
C ALA A 56 -3.33 -2.98 -18.10
N VAL A 57 -4.32 -3.85 -17.88
CA VAL A 57 -4.72 -4.90 -18.82
C VAL A 57 -6.14 -4.64 -19.31
N LYS A 58 -6.29 -4.63 -20.64
CA LYS A 58 -7.58 -4.56 -21.34
C LYS A 58 -8.12 -5.97 -21.56
N LEU A 59 -9.38 -6.18 -21.28
CA LEU A 59 -10.07 -7.44 -21.56
C LEU A 59 -10.67 -7.46 -22.96
N ASN A 60 -10.87 -8.65 -23.53
CA ASN A 60 -11.58 -8.82 -24.82
C ASN A 60 -10.98 -7.95 -25.94
N THR A 61 -9.66 -7.81 -25.95
CA THR A 61 -8.92 -7.12 -27.00
C THR A 61 -8.82 -8.03 -28.22
N GLU A 62 -9.02 -7.48 -29.43
CA GLU A 62 -8.87 -8.24 -30.66
C GLU A 62 -7.42 -8.72 -30.85
N PRO A 63 -7.20 -9.92 -31.42
CA PRO A 63 -5.86 -10.40 -31.74
C PRO A 63 -5.06 -9.38 -32.56
N GLY A 64 -3.81 -9.15 -32.17
CA GLY A 64 -2.92 -8.17 -32.81
C GLY A 64 -2.90 -6.79 -32.14
N TYR A 65 -3.86 -6.47 -31.26
CA TYR A 65 -3.85 -5.23 -30.50
C TYR A 65 -3.18 -5.39 -29.11
N PRO A 66 -2.39 -4.41 -28.64
CA PRO A 66 -1.81 -4.45 -27.31
C PRO A 66 -2.87 -4.42 -26.20
N PHE A 67 -2.82 -5.39 -25.29
CA PHE A 67 -3.70 -5.44 -24.12
C PHE A 67 -3.02 -5.03 -22.82
N LEU A 68 -1.68 -5.16 -22.69
CA LEU A 68 -0.91 -4.86 -21.48
C LEU A 68 0.00 -3.65 -21.69
N ASN A 69 -0.28 -2.57 -20.96
CA ASN A 69 0.51 -1.35 -20.97
C ASN A 69 1.06 -1.02 -19.59
N ARG A 70 2.21 -0.33 -19.56
CA ARG A 70 2.87 0.11 -18.32
C ARG A 70 3.55 1.46 -18.52
N ILE A 71 3.36 2.35 -17.54
CA ILE A 71 4.09 3.60 -17.39
C ILE A 71 4.72 3.69 -16.00
N ARG A 72 5.90 4.29 -15.91
CA ARG A 72 6.66 4.46 -14.66
C ARG A 72 7.31 5.83 -14.65
N SER A 73 7.46 6.41 -13.46
CA SER A 73 8.18 7.65 -13.24
C SER A 73 9.01 7.57 -11.97
N ALA A 74 10.22 8.14 -12.03
CA ALA A 74 11.07 8.43 -10.89
C ALA A 74 11.39 9.94 -10.80
N ASN A 75 10.57 10.78 -11.46
CA ASN A 75 10.70 12.23 -11.39
C ASN A 75 10.03 12.78 -10.12
N ASN A 76 10.18 14.07 -9.89
CA ASN A 76 9.43 14.77 -8.85
C ASN A 76 7.93 14.64 -9.10
N GLN A 77 7.18 14.29 -8.05
CA GLN A 77 5.73 14.04 -8.12
C GLN A 77 5.36 12.96 -9.17
N PRO A 78 5.87 11.72 -9.00
CA PRO A 78 5.78 10.69 -10.04
C PRO A 78 4.33 10.25 -10.32
N ILE A 79 3.44 10.31 -9.33
CA ILE A 79 2.01 10.03 -9.51
C ILE A 79 1.40 11.07 -10.46
N ALA A 80 1.56 12.36 -10.16
CA ALA A 80 1.01 13.46 -10.95
C ALA A 80 1.50 13.40 -12.41
N GLU A 81 2.78 13.09 -12.63
CA GLU A 81 3.33 12.94 -13.99
C GLU A 81 2.68 11.79 -14.76
N ILE A 82 2.53 10.61 -14.14
CA ILE A 82 1.90 9.45 -14.77
C ILE A 82 0.49 9.80 -15.22
N PHE A 83 -0.33 10.34 -14.32
CA PHE A 83 -1.73 10.63 -14.64
C PHE A 83 -1.89 11.84 -15.57
N SER A 84 -0.96 12.80 -15.53
CA SER A 84 -0.86 13.86 -16.54
C SER A 84 -0.58 13.29 -17.93
N THR A 85 0.33 12.32 -18.04
CA THR A 85 0.64 11.65 -19.31
C THR A 85 -0.55 10.87 -19.86
N ILE A 86 -1.28 10.15 -19.00
CA ILE A 86 -2.52 9.46 -19.37
C ILE A 86 -3.56 10.47 -19.88
N ASN A 87 -3.76 11.58 -19.14
CA ASN A 87 -4.72 12.62 -19.53
C ASN A 87 -4.33 13.32 -20.84
N LYS A 88 -3.03 13.47 -21.14
CA LYS A 88 -2.58 13.99 -22.43
C LYS A 88 -3.05 13.12 -23.60
N GLN A 89 -3.05 11.79 -23.48
CA GLN A 89 -3.61 10.92 -24.54
C GLN A 89 -5.09 11.24 -24.81
N VAL A 90 -5.87 11.46 -23.75
CA VAL A 90 -7.28 11.85 -23.87
C VAL A 90 -7.43 13.21 -24.57
N LEU A 91 -6.62 14.19 -24.17
CA LEU A 91 -6.65 15.53 -24.74
C LEU A 91 -6.23 15.55 -26.22
N GLU A 92 -5.22 14.77 -26.59
CA GLU A 92 -4.81 14.64 -27.99
C GLU A 92 -5.91 14.00 -28.83
N LEU A 93 -6.57 12.93 -28.36
CA LEU A 93 -7.69 12.31 -29.07
C LEU A 93 -8.85 13.30 -29.27
N LYS A 94 -9.16 14.12 -28.26
CA LYS A 94 -10.22 15.15 -28.35
C LYS A 94 -9.96 16.19 -29.43
N LYS A 95 -8.70 16.48 -29.80
CA LYS A 95 -8.40 17.44 -30.88
C LYS A 95 -8.89 16.95 -32.23
N TYR A 96 -8.85 15.64 -32.47
CA TYR A 96 -9.27 15.02 -33.72
C TYR A 96 -10.73 14.55 -33.69
N GLN A 97 -11.22 14.15 -32.51
CA GLN A 97 -12.59 13.70 -32.30
C GLN A 97 -13.17 14.32 -31.03
N PRO A 98 -13.81 15.50 -31.11
CA PRO A 98 -14.27 16.26 -29.93
C PRO A 98 -15.27 15.51 -29.03
N ASP A 99 -16.04 14.58 -29.60
CA ASP A 99 -17.06 13.78 -28.91
C ASP A 99 -16.55 12.40 -28.43
N ILE A 100 -15.23 12.14 -28.51
CA ILE A 100 -14.62 10.84 -28.16
C ILE A 100 -14.98 10.36 -26.75
N THR A 101 -15.15 11.28 -25.79
CA THR A 101 -15.50 10.92 -24.40
C THR A 101 -16.88 10.31 -24.24
N SER A 102 -17.75 10.47 -25.24
CA SER A 102 -19.06 9.82 -25.28
C SER A 102 -19.00 8.41 -25.90
N HIS A 103 -17.81 7.95 -26.30
CA HIS A 103 -17.61 6.69 -27.02
C HIS A 103 -16.67 5.74 -26.26
N PRO A 104 -17.20 4.97 -25.28
CA PRO A 104 -16.38 4.12 -24.43
C PRO A 104 -15.48 3.11 -25.15
N GLY A 105 -16.00 2.49 -26.21
CA GLY A 105 -15.22 1.52 -27.02
C GLY A 105 -14.03 2.18 -27.71
N LEU A 106 -14.23 3.36 -28.31
CA LEU A 106 -13.15 4.09 -28.98
C LEU A 106 -12.11 4.59 -27.98
N MET A 107 -12.54 5.10 -26.83
CA MET A 107 -11.66 5.48 -25.73
C MET A 107 -10.79 4.30 -25.29
N LYS A 108 -11.40 3.12 -25.05
CA LYS A 108 -10.67 1.91 -24.67
C LYS A 108 -9.66 1.49 -25.75
N GLY A 109 -10.02 1.61 -27.03
CA GLY A 109 -9.11 1.29 -28.14
C GLY A 109 -7.87 2.18 -28.16
N HIS A 110 -8.03 3.49 -27.98
CA HIS A 110 -6.97 4.47 -28.22
C HIS A 110 -6.17 4.90 -26.99
N ILE A 111 -6.72 4.74 -25.77
CA ILE A 111 -6.00 5.11 -24.55
C ILE A 111 -5.30 3.87 -24.01
N ASP A 112 -3.98 3.90 -23.92
CA ASP A 112 -3.15 2.72 -23.59
C ASP A 112 -3.52 2.14 -22.21
N TYR A 113 -3.76 3.00 -21.25
CA TYR A 113 -3.93 2.66 -19.84
C TYR A 113 -5.40 2.48 -19.42
N LEU A 114 -6.35 2.63 -20.36
CA LEU A 114 -7.77 2.43 -20.09
C LEU A 114 -8.10 0.93 -20.15
N GLY A 115 -7.74 0.22 -19.07
CA GLY A 115 -7.97 -1.22 -18.89
C GLY A 115 -8.87 -1.53 -17.70
N GLU A 116 -9.50 -2.71 -17.72
CA GLU A 116 -10.36 -3.19 -16.64
C GLU A 116 -9.57 -3.79 -15.47
N LEU A 117 -8.29 -4.06 -15.66
CA LEU A 117 -7.34 -4.50 -14.64
C LEU A 117 -6.31 -3.40 -14.48
N LEU A 118 -6.11 -2.91 -13.27
CA LEU A 118 -5.21 -1.79 -12.98
C LEU A 118 -4.34 -2.12 -11.77
N LEU A 119 -3.04 -1.84 -11.90
CA LEU A 119 -2.04 -2.06 -10.86
C LEU A 119 -1.16 -0.81 -10.73
N GLY A 120 -1.27 -0.14 -9.60
CA GLY A 120 -0.45 1.00 -9.19
C GLY A 120 0.56 0.61 -8.13
N HIS A 121 1.71 1.25 -8.14
CA HIS A 121 2.74 1.07 -7.14
C HIS A 121 3.44 2.39 -6.78
N LEU A 122 3.79 2.52 -5.51
CA LEU A 122 4.55 3.65 -4.95
C LEU A 122 5.86 3.11 -4.40
N ARG A 123 6.98 3.66 -4.87
CA ARG A 123 8.32 3.25 -4.48
C ARG A 123 8.84 4.15 -3.37
N TYR A 124 9.30 3.51 -2.30
CA TYR A 124 10.18 4.10 -1.29
C TYR A 124 11.59 3.52 -1.51
N GLY A 125 12.51 4.34 -2.01
CA GLY A 125 13.88 3.99 -2.35
C GLY A 125 14.84 4.49 -1.27
N THR A 126 15.51 3.57 -0.57
CA THR A 126 16.35 3.95 0.57
C THR A 126 17.78 4.37 0.21
N GLN A 127 18.32 4.05 -0.98
CA GLN A 127 19.61 4.56 -1.46
C GLN A 127 19.72 4.51 -2.99
N GLY A 128 20.52 5.42 -3.58
CA GLY A 128 21.39 5.07 -4.70
C GLY A 128 21.07 5.65 -6.08
N LYS A 129 19.89 5.40 -6.67
CA LYS A 129 19.57 5.91 -8.03
C LYS A 129 18.06 6.12 -8.17
N ASN A 130 17.65 7.36 -8.43
CA ASN A 130 16.27 7.66 -8.77
C ASN A 130 16.03 7.36 -10.25
N ASN A 131 15.81 6.08 -10.57
CA ASN A 131 15.64 5.59 -11.93
C ASN A 131 14.31 4.83 -12.05
N ALA A 132 13.55 5.15 -13.09
CA ALA A 132 12.27 4.52 -13.41
C ALA A 132 12.40 3.00 -13.64
N GLU A 133 13.59 2.50 -13.95
CA GLU A 133 13.87 1.06 -14.09
C GLU A 133 13.56 0.27 -12.82
N PHE A 134 13.84 0.84 -11.64
CA PHE A 134 13.55 0.23 -10.34
C PHE A 134 12.11 0.45 -9.87
N CYS A 135 11.30 1.21 -10.61
CA CYS A 135 9.90 1.38 -10.28
C CYS A 135 9.10 0.15 -10.74
N HIS A 136 8.16 -0.30 -9.93
CA HIS A 136 7.19 -1.30 -10.34
C HIS A 136 6.02 -0.61 -11.09
N PRO A 137 5.19 -1.33 -11.85
CA PRO A 137 5.23 -2.78 -12.11
C PRO A 137 6.39 -3.27 -13.00
N PHE A 138 6.86 -4.51 -12.84
CA PHE A 138 7.68 -5.20 -13.82
C PHE A 138 6.80 -6.00 -14.78
N ILE A 139 7.23 -6.17 -16.04
CA ILE A 139 6.44 -6.85 -17.08
C ILE A 139 7.24 -7.93 -17.81
N LYS A 140 6.60 -9.08 -18.02
CA LYS A 140 7.02 -10.18 -18.90
C LYS A 140 6.02 -10.22 -20.04
N ARG A 141 6.53 -10.14 -21.27
CA ARG A 141 5.72 -10.13 -22.48
C ARG A 141 5.91 -11.41 -23.26
N HIS A 142 4.82 -11.88 -23.86
CA HIS A 142 4.81 -13.06 -24.70
C HIS A 142 3.68 -12.96 -25.72
N THR A 143 3.79 -13.68 -26.84
CA THR A 143 2.72 -13.73 -27.86
C THR A 143 1.46 -14.41 -27.34
N ILE A 144 1.62 -15.47 -26.54
CA ILE A 144 0.54 -16.16 -25.81
C ILE A 144 0.06 -15.29 -24.63
N PRO A 145 -1.22 -14.86 -24.59
CA PRO A 145 -1.74 -13.98 -23.54
C PRO A 145 -1.53 -14.48 -22.11
N ALA A 146 -1.73 -15.78 -21.87
CA ALA A 146 -1.57 -16.41 -20.55
C ALA A 146 -0.13 -16.34 -19.99
N ARG A 147 0.88 -16.12 -20.84
CA ARG A 147 2.30 -15.99 -20.44
C ARG A 147 2.75 -14.55 -20.25
N ASN A 148 1.82 -13.59 -20.28
CA ASN A 148 2.10 -12.18 -19.98
C ASN A 148 1.78 -11.90 -18.51
N LEU A 149 2.72 -11.24 -17.82
CA LEU A 149 2.60 -10.93 -16.40
C LEU A 149 3.07 -9.50 -16.14
N ALA A 150 2.25 -8.71 -15.46
CA ALA A 150 2.68 -7.50 -14.76
C ALA A 150 2.69 -7.78 -13.25
N LEU A 151 3.75 -7.41 -12.55
CA LEU A 151 3.91 -7.69 -11.11
C LEU A 151 4.38 -6.44 -10.37
N ALA A 152 3.84 -6.19 -9.19
CA ALA A 152 4.30 -5.14 -8.28
C ALA A 152 4.05 -5.57 -6.84
N GLY A 153 4.86 -5.10 -5.90
CA GLY A 153 4.62 -5.40 -4.50
C GLY A 153 5.49 -4.61 -3.54
N ASN A 154 5.11 -4.68 -2.27
CA ASN A 154 5.97 -4.34 -1.15
C ASN A 154 6.53 -5.66 -0.60
N PHE A 155 7.84 -5.84 -0.65
CA PHE A 155 8.46 -7.09 -0.24
C PHE A 155 9.89 -6.88 0.27
N ASN A 156 10.38 -7.90 0.96
CA ASN A 156 11.79 -8.15 1.19
C ASN A 156 11.98 -9.67 1.16
N LEU A 157 12.64 -10.20 0.13
CA LEU A 157 12.96 -11.62 0.05
C LEU A 157 14.38 -11.87 0.53
N VAL A 158 14.60 -12.97 1.26
CA VAL A 158 15.93 -13.33 1.79
C VAL A 158 16.62 -14.41 0.96
N ASN A 159 15.89 -15.10 0.09
CA ASN A 159 16.38 -16.26 -0.67
C ASN A 159 16.44 -16.03 -2.19
N THR A 160 16.69 -14.79 -2.65
CA THR A 160 16.65 -14.42 -4.08
C THR A 160 17.61 -15.23 -4.96
N ASP A 161 18.83 -15.50 -4.49
CA ASP A 161 19.82 -16.30 -5.23
C ASP A 161 19.36 -17.76 -5.41
N GLU A 162 18.74 -18.34 -4.39
CA GLU A 162 18.16 -19.69 -4.45
C GLU A 162 17.01 -19.76 -5.44
N LEU A 163 16.16 -18.71 -5.49
CA LEU A 163 15.04 -18.62 -6.42
C LEU A 163 15.52 -18.57 -7.88
N PHE A 164 16.57 -17.81 -8.18
CA PHE A 164 17.16 -17.76 -9.52
C PHE A 164 17.76 -19.12 -9.93
N ALA A 165 18.48 -19.77 -9.01
CA ALA A 165 19.04 -21.10 -9.25
C ALA A 165 17.93 -22.15 -9.50
N LEU A 166 16.83 -22.11 -8.75
CA LEU A 166 15.70 -23.03 -8.89
C LEU A 166 15.10 -23.03 -10.31
N VAL A 167 15.06 -21.86 -10.95
CA VAL A 167 14.53 -21.70 -12.31
C VAL A 167 15.60 -21.69 -13.40
N ASN A 168 16.85 -21.97 -13.04
CA ASN A 168 18.01 -21.98 -13.94
C ASN A 168 18.19 -20.66 -14.71
N ILE A 169 18.03 -19.53 -14.03
CA ILE A 169 18.25 -18.20 -14.61
C ILE A 169 19.47 -17.57 -13.98
N GLU A 170 20.42 -17.15 -14.81
CA GLU A 170 21.51 -16.28 -14.37
C GLU A 170 21.04 -14.83 -14.41
N PRO A 171 20.84 -14.16 -13.25
CA PRO A 171 20.31 -12.81 -13.24
C PRO A 171 21.36 -11.80 -13.74
N GLY A 172 20.93 -10.88 -14.58
CA GLY A 172 21.73 -9.70 -14.95
C GLY A 172 21.96 -8.75 -13.76
N GLU A 173 22.80 -7.73 -13.96
CA GLU A 173 23.17 -6.77 -12.90
C GLU A 173 21.94 -6.10 -12.26
N PHE A 174 20.95 -5.70 -13.07
CA PHE A 174 19.70 -5.12 -12.58
C PHE A 174 18.85 -6.11 -11.76
N GLN A 175 18.71 -7.36 -12.23
CA GLN A 175 17.88 -8.37 -11.57
C GLN A 175 18.44 -8.75 -10.20
N LYS A 176 19.77 -8.78 -10.05
CA LYS A 176 20.45 -9.00 -8.76
C LYS A 176 20.15 -7.91 -7.72
N GLN A 177 19.72 -6.73 -8.16
CA GLN A 177 19.39 -5.60 -7.29
C GLN A 177 17.89 -5.49 -6.98
N SER A 178 17.06 -6.44 -7.42
CA SER A 178 15.61 -6.38 -7.26
C SER A 178 15.00 -7.72 -6.89
N ASP A 179 14.49 -7.85 -5.66
CA ASP A 179 13.81 -9.08 -5.24
C ASP A 179 12.55 -9.37 -6.07
N LEU A 180 11.88 -8.33 -6.61
CA LEU A 180 10.75 -8.53 -7.51
C LEU A 180 11.15 -9.31 -8.75
N ALA A 181 12.38 -9.09 -9.25
CA ALA A 181 12.86 -9.81 -10.42
C ALA A 181 12.91 -11.31 -10.14
N ALA A 182 13.48 -11.73 -9.00
CA ALA A 182 13.53 -13.14 -8.60
C ALA A 182 12.11 -13.73 -8.45
N MET A 183 11.22 -13.04 -7.74
CA MET A 183 9.83 -13.46 -7.58
C MET A 183 9.11 -13.61 -8.93
N MET A 184 9.31 -12.65 -9.82
CA MET A 184 8.69 -12.62 -11.13
C MET A 184 9.15 -13.77 -12.01
N GLU A 185 10.45 -14.11 -11.99
CA GLU A 185 10.97 -15.26 -12.73
C GLU A 185 10.34 -16.57 -12.25
N VAL A 186 10.20 -16.75 -10.93
CA VAL A 186 9.60 -17.97 -10.35
C VAL A 186 8.13 -18.11 -10.69
N ILE A 187 7.35 -17.03 -10.57
CA ILE A 187 5.93 -17.04 -10.96
C ILE A 187 5.82 -17.31 -12.45
N HIS A 188 6.59 -16.60 -13.28
CA HIS A 188 6.54 -16.74 -14.74
C HIS A 188 6.93 -18.15 -15.20
N HIS A 189 7.95 -18.76 -14.61
CA HIS A 189 8.36 -20.13 -14.89
C HIS A 189 7.22 -21.13 -14.66
N PHE A 190 6.53 -21.06 -13.53
CA PHE A 190 5.41 -21.94 -13.25
C PHE A 190 4.16 -21.61 -14.08
N MET A 191 3.94 -20.34 -14.42
CA MET A 191 2.90 -19.96 -15.39
C MET A 191 3.15 -20.60 -16.77
N VAL A 192 4.39 -20.52 -17.28
CA VAL A 192 4.75 -21.11 -18.58
C VAL A 192 4.53 -22.62 -18.56
N LYS A 193 5.00 -23.32 -17.51
CA LYS A 193 4.76 -24.76 -17.37
C LYS A 193 3.28 -25.12 -17.29
N ALA A 194 2.49 -24.38 -16.52
CA ALA A 194 1.06 -24.63 -16.40
C ALA A 194 0.32 -24.42 -17.73
N ASP A 195 0.70 -23.39 -18.50
CA ASP A 195 0.15 -23.16 -19.84
C ASP A 195 0.59 -24.23 -20.85
N GLU A 196 1.80 -24.79 -20.72
CA GLU A 196 2.25 -25.93 -21.55
C GLU A 196 1.52 -27.23 -21.21
N GLU A 197 1.24 -27.47 -19.92
CA GLU A 197 0.45 -28.61 -19.44
C GLU A 197 -1.03 -28.50 -19.83
N SER A 198 -1.59 -27.28 -19.84
CA SER A 198 -3.01 -27.04 -20.14
C SER A 198 -3.22 -25.70 -20.89
N PRO A 199 -2.93 -25.67 -22.20
CA PRO A 199 -3.03 -24.44 -23.00
C PRO A 199 -4.42 -23.82 -22.96
N GLY A 200 -4.49 -22.54 -22.58
CA GLY A 200 -5.74 -21.78 -22.49
C GLY A 200 -6.56 -22.01 -21.21
N ASP A 201 -6.18 -22.97 -20.36
CA ASP A 201 -6.85 -23.27 -19.08
C ASP A 201 -5.84 -23.25 -17.91
N LEU A 202 -5.08 -22.15 -17.84
CA LEU A 202 -4.07 -21.96 -16.79
C LEU A 202 -4.72 -21.86 -15.41
N ASP A 203 -4.37 -22.80 -14.52
CA ASP A 203 -4.74 -22.76 -13.10
C ASP A 203 -3.78 -21.85 -12.32
N ILE A 204 -4.14 -20.56 -12.27
CA ILE A 204 -3.37 -19.56 -11.53
C ILE A 204 -3.31 -19.85 -10.03
N VAL A 205 -4.30 -20.53 -9.44
CA VAL A 205 -4.30 -20.83 -8.01
C VAL A 205 -3.20 -21.85 -7.70
N LYS A 206 -3.10 -22.90 -8.52
CA LYS A 206 -2.03 -23.91 -8.41
C LYS A 206 -0.64 -23.29 -8.67
N VAL A 207 -0.53 -22.42 -9.68
CA VAL A 207 0.72 -21.70 -9.97
C VAL A 207 1.16 -20.87 -8.77
N LEU A 208 0.27 -20.02 -8.23
CA LEU A 208 0.59 -19.15 -7.11
C LEU A 208 0.89 -19.95 -5.85
N SER A 209 0.14 -21.01 -5.54
CA SER A 209 0.40 -21.85 -4.37
C SER A 209 1.78 -22.50 -4.43
N LYS A 210 2.19 -22.97 -5.61
CA LYS A 210 3.54 -23.49 -5.84
C LYS A 210 4.60 -22.39 -5.70
N SER A 211 4.42 -21.23 -6.33
CA SER A 211 5.37 -20.11 -6.26
C SER A 211 5.54 -19.57 -4.84
N VAL A 212 4.43 -19.27 -4.16
CA VAL A 212 4.41 -18.65 -2.82
C VAL A 212 5.08 -19.55 -1.79
N SER A 213 4.96 -20.88 -1.93
CA SER A 213 5.63 -21.84 -1.04
C SER A 213 7.16 -21.76 -1.04
N LEU A 214 7.75 -21.16 -2.07
CA LEU A 214 9.20 -21.05 -2.26
C LEU A 214 9.76 -19.71 -1.75
N PHE A 215 8.90 -18.72 -1.50
CA PHE A 215 9.33 -17.38 -1.12
C PHE A 215 9.57 -17.30 0.39
N ASP A 216 10.77 -16.88 0.78
CA ASP A 216 11.08 -16.56 2.17
C ASP A 216 11.26 -15.05 2.34
N GLY A 217 10.46 -14.49 3.25
CA GLY A 217 10.42 -13.05 3.49
C GLY A 217 9.02 -12.52 3.84
N GLY A 218 8.90 -11.20 3.85
CA GLY A 218 7.63 -10.49 4.03
C GLY A 218 7.21 -9.83 2.73
N PHE A 219 5.96 -10.03 2.29
CA PHE A 219 5.50 -9.54 1.00
C PHE A 219 3.98 -9.35 0.90
N ASN A 220 3.58 -8.30 0.17
CA ASN A 220 2.24 -8.06 -0.35
C ASN A 220 2.38 -7.68 -1.83
N VAL A 221 1.85 -8.52 -2.72
CA VAL A 221 2.17 -8.49 -4.16
C VAL A 221 0.90 -8.59 -4.96
N GLY A 222 0.76 -7.73 -5.97
CA GLY A 222 -0.31 -7.74 -6.95
C GLY A 222 0.21 -8.09 -8.34
N GLY A 223 -0.60 -8.82 -9.11
CA GLY A 223 -0.27 -9.22 -10.46
C GLY A 223 -1.45 -9.13 -11.43
N LEU A 224 -1.15 -8.76 -12.68
CA LEU A 224 -2.09 -8.76 -13.81
C LEU A 224 -1.60 -9.74 -14.87
N LEU A 225 -2.48 -10.62 -15.35
CA LEU A 225 -2.17 -11.55 -16.43
C LEU A 225 -2.82 -11.10 -17.74
N GLY A 226 -2.19 -11.46 -18.86
CA GLY A 226 -2.72 -11.14 -20.19
C GLY A 226 -3.98 -11.90 -20.60
N ASN A 227 -4.29 -13.03 -19.95
CA ASN A 227 -5.55 -13.74 -20.13
C ASN A 227 -6.73 -13.09 -19.38
N GLY A 228 -6.48 -12.00 -18.63
CA GLY A 228 -7.50 -11.27 -17.88
C GLY A 228 -7.66 -11.72 -16.43
N ASP A 229 -6.94 -12.74 -15.98
CA ASP A 229 -6.83 -13.07 -14.57
C ASP A 229 -5.95 -12.04 -13.85
N SER A 230 -6.18 -11.90 -12.55
CA SER A 230 -5.40 -11.01 -11.69
C SER A 230 -5.40 -11.51 -10.27
N PHE A 231 -4.43 -11.06 -9.48
CA PHE A 231 -4.29 -11.52 -8.11
C PHE A 231 -3.64 -10.48 -7.19
N VAL A 232 -3.89 -10.64 -5.89
CA VAL A 232 -3.09 -10.07 -4.80
C VAL A 232 -2.80 -11.16 -3.77
N PHE A 233 -1.56 -11.33 -3.34
CA PHE A 233 -1.19 -12.31 -2.33
C PHE A 233 -0.35 -11.74 -1.21
N ARG A 234 -0.40 -12.41 -0.05
CA ARG A 234 0.31 -12.02 1.17
C ARG A 234 1.17 -13.14 1.73
N ASP A 235 2.29 -12.78 2.35
CA ASP A 235 3.19 -13.70 3.01
C ASP A 235 2.54 -14.47 4.18
N ALA A 236 3.12 -15.63 4.51
CA ALA A 236 2.60 -16.55 5.53
C ALA A 236 2.63 -15.98 6.96
N HIS A 237 3.48 -14.99 7.25
CA HIS A 237 3.58 -14.37 8.57
C HIS A 237 2.73 -13.09 8.67
N GLY A 238 2.15 -12.62 7.56
CA GLY A 238 1.42 -11.37 7.46
C GLY A 238 2.27 -10.14 7.75
N ILE A 239 3.55 -10.14 7.39
CA ILE A 239 4.51 -9.06 7.68
C ILE A 239 4.07 -7.76 7.04
N ARG A 240 3.72 -7.79 5.74
CA ARG A 240 3.28 -6.61 4.99
C ARG A 240 1.76 -6.46 5.05
N PRO A 241 1.21 -5.26 5.27
CA PRO A 241 -0.24 -5.06 5.33
C PRO A 241 -0.87 -5.23 3.94
N SER A 242 -2.06 -5.81 3.90
CA SER A 242 -2.85 -6.02 2.69
C SER A 242 -4.33 -6.03 3.03
N TYR A 243 -5.10 -5.17 2.38
CA TYR A 243 -6.53 -5.01 2.60
C TYR A 243 -7.27 -5.00 1.27
N TYR A 244 -8.52 -5.44 1.28
CA TYR A 244 -9.35 -5.48 0.09
C TYR A 244 -10.82 -5.12 0.37
N TYR A 245 -11.48 -4.66 -0.69
CA TYR A 245 -12.91 -4.34 -0.72
C TYR A 245 -13.49 -4.82 -2.04
N ILE A 246 -14.71 -5.34 -2.00
CA ILE A 246 -15.42 -5.90 -3.14
C ILE A 246 -16.87 -5.44 -3.08
N ASP A 247 -17.36 -4.92 -4.19
CA ASP A 247 -18.79 -4.75 -4.47
C ASP A 247 -19.14 -5.22 -5.88
N GLU A 248 -20.35 -4.92 -6.34
CA GLU A 248 -20.83 -5.30 -7.67
C GLU A 248 -20.08 -4.63 -8.82
N GLU A 249 -19.44 -3.48 -8.59
CA GLU A 249 -18.75 -2.69 -9.60
C GLU A 249 -17.26 -2.96 -9.62
N VAL A 250 -16.63 -3.26 -8.48
CA VAL A 250 -15.18 -3.24 -8.38
C VAL A 250 -14.64 -4.22 -7.35
N VAL A 251 -13.45 -4.76 -7.64
CA VAL A 251 -12.57 -5.39 -6.65
C VAL A 251 -11.36 -4.50 -6.45
N VAL A 252 -11.03 -4.18 -5.21
CA VAL A 252 -9.94 -3.28 -4.84
C VAL A 252 -9.06 -3.96 -3.81
N ALA A 253 -7.75 -3.79 -3.94
CA ALA A 253 -6.82 -4.11 -2.86
C ALA A 253 -5.75 -3.03 -2.72
N ALA A 254 -5.29 -2.81 -1.49
CA ALA A 254 -4.30 -1.78 -1.17
C ALA A 254 -3.47 -2.16 0.06
N SER A 255 -2.31 -1.52 0.23
CA SER A 255 -1.51 -1.66 1.44
C SER A 255 -2.17 -1.02 2.67
N GLU A 256 -3.03 -0.01 2.49
CA GLU A 256 -3.73 0.65 3.60
C GLU A 256 -5.25 0.58 3.51
N ARG A 257 -5.87 0.17 4.63
CA ARG A 257 -7.31 0.20 4.83
C ARG A 257 -7.89 1.61 4.68
N SER A 258 -7.24 2.61 5.29
CA SER A 258 -7.68 4.00 5.28
C SER A 258 -7.78 4.58 3.86
N ALA A 259 -6.91 4.14 2.96
CA ALA A 259 -6.92 4.54 1.55
C ALA A 259 -8.17 4.04 0.84
N ILE A 260 -8.51 2.75 1.00
CA ILE A 260 -9.74 2.16 0.42
C ILE A 260 -10.98 2.88 0.96
N ARG A 261 -11.06 3.04 2.29
CA ARG A 261 -12.19 3.74 2.95
C ARG A 261 -12.43 5.12 2.39
N THR A 262 -11.36 5.91 2.24
CA THR A 262 -11.45 7.28 1.76
C THR A 262 -11.84 7.35 0.29
N VAL A 263 -11.26 6.48 -0.54
CA VAL A 263 -11.45 6.53 -2.02
C VAL A 263 -12.81 5.99 -2.45
N PHE A 264 -13.31 4.97 -1.76
CA PHE A 264 -14.58 4.32 -2.06
C PHE A 264 -15.72 4.76 -1.14
N ASN A 265 -15.44 5.61 -0.15
CA ASN A 265 -16.40 6.12 0.82
C ASN A 265 -17.15 5.00 1.56
N VAL A 266 -16.39 4.04 2.08
CA VAL A 266 -16.91 2.84 2.77
C VAL A 266 -16.53 2.83 4.25
N GLY A 267 -17.37 2.17 5.04
CA GLY A 267 -17.16 1.90 6.45
C GLY A 267 -15.97 0.97 6.71
N GLU A 268 -15.54 0.89 7.98
CA GLU A 268 -14.38 0.09 8.34
C GLU A 268 -14.59 -1.42 8.12
N ASN A 269 -15.76 -1.93 8.51
CA ASN A 269 -16.08 -3.36 8.46
C ASN A 269 -16.30 -3.88 7.02
N GLU A 270 -16.41 -2.97 6.05
CA GLU A 270 -16.51 -3.31 4.62
C GLU A 270 -15.14 -3.63 4.02
N VAL A 271 -14.07 -3.08 4.59
CA VAL A 271 -12.69 -3.30 4.12
C VAL A 271 -12.04 -4.43 4.93
N LYS A 272 -11.81 -5.56 4.27
CA LYS A 272 -11.29 -6.79 4.89
C LYS A 272 -9.77 -6.83 4.84
N GLU A 273 -9.15 -7.43 5.84
CA GLU A 273 -7.72 -7.79 5.81
C GLU A 273 -7.54 -9.06 4.98
N LEU A 274 -6.57 -9.09 4.06
CA LEU A 274 -6.16 -10.32 3.41
C LEU A 274 -5.30 -11.11 4.39
N MET A 275 -5.82 -12.24 4.88
CA MET A 275 -5.17 -13.01 5.95
C MET A 275 -3.80 -13.57 5.50
N PRO A 276 -2.88 -13.84 6.45
CA PRO A 276 -1.56 -14.40 6.12
C PRO A 276 -1.66 -15.68 5.28
N GLY A 277 -0.79 -15.79 4.27
CA GLY A 277 -0.76 -16.92 3.33
C GLY A 277 -1.91 -16.98 2.32
N ASN A 278 -2.88 -16.06 2.40
CA ASN A 278 -3.99 -16.02 1.46
C ASN A 278 -3.71 -15.17 0.22
N GLY A 279 -4.40 -15.53 -0.86
CA GLY A 279 -4.47 -14.81 -2.11
C GLY A 279 -5.90 -14.44 -2.45
N LEU A 280 -6.09 -13.23 -2.96
CA LEU A 280 -7.29 -12.78 -3.64
C LEU A 280 -7.05 -12.91 -5.14
N ILE A 281 -7.72 -13.86 -5.79
CA ILE A 281 -7.65 -14.11 -7.23
C ILE A 281 -8.96 -13.62 -7.86
N ILE A 282 -8.86 -12.92 -8.98
CA ILE A 282 -10.01 -12.50 -9.78
C ILE A 282 -9.82 -13.00 -11.19
N LYS A 283 -10.74 -13.86 -11.63
CA LYS A 283 -10.73 -14.43 -12.98
C LYS A 283 -11.16 -13.40 -14.02
N ALA A 284 -10.83 -13.63 -15.28
CA ALA A 284 -11.30 -12.81 -16.41
C ALA A 284 -12.84 -12.65 -16.42
N SER A 285 -13.57 -13.70 -16.05
CA SER A 285 -15.04 -13.73 -15.88
C SER A 285 -15.57 -12.75 -14.82
N GLY A 286 -14.70 -12.32 -13.89
CA GLY A 286 -15.08 -11.55 -12.72
C GLY A 286 -15.37 -12.39 -11.48
N ASP A 287 -15.18 -13.72 -11.55
CA ASP A 287 -15.25 -14.61 -10.39
C ASP A 287 -14.12 -14.33 -9.42
N ILE A 288 -14.44 -14.37 -8.13
CA ILE A 288 -13.54 -13.97 -7.05
C ILE A 288 -13.27 -15.16 -6.16
N ILE A 289 -11.99 -15.44 -5.93
CA ILE A 289 -11.52 -16.55 -5.11
C ILE A 289 -10.60 -15.99 -4.04
N VAL A 290 -10.92 -16.25 -2.77
CA VAL A 290 -9.98 -16.06 -1.67
C VAL A 290 -9.43 -17.44 -1.31
N HIS A 291 -8.17 -17.69 -1.60
CA HIS A 291 -7.55 -19.01 -1.45
C HIS A 291 -6.40 -18.97 -0.46
N ASN A 292 -6.29 -19.99 0.38
CA ASN A 292 -5.09 -20.20 1.20
C ASN A 292 -4.02 -20.89 0.34
N MET A 293 -2.99 -20.15 -0.06
CA MET A 293 -1.92 -20.65 -0.93
C MET A 293 -0.80 -21.33 -0.13
N ILE A 294 -0.64 -20.91 1.12
CA ILE A 294 0.32 -21.46 2.07
C ILE A 294 -0.27 -21.37 3.47
N GLU A 295 -0.03 -22.39 4.29
CA GLU A 295 -0.46 -22.39 5.68
C GLU A 295 0.09 -21.17 6.44
N PRO A 296 -0.76 -20.47 7.21
CA PRO A 296 -0.33 -19.31 7.96
C PRO A 296 0.66 -19.71 9.05
N LYS A 297 1.71 -18.90 9.21
CA LYS A 297 2.72 -19.04 10.26
C LYS A 297 2.42 -18.07 11.41
N GLU A 298 3.26 -18.09 12.43
CA GLU A 298 3.23 -17.13 13.53
C GLU A 298 3.15 -15.70 12.98
N ARG A 299 2.21 -14.89 13.46
CA ARG A 299 2.03 -13.53 12.96
C ARG A 299 3.21 -12.66 13.40
N ARG A 300 3.99 -12.16 12.43
CA ARG A 300 5.14 -11.27 12.66
C ARG A 300 4.93 -9.94 11.95
N ALA A 301 3.78 -9.31 12.21
CA ALA A 301 3.45 -8.01 11.64
C ALA A 301 4.53 -6.97 11.98
N CYS A 302 4.93 -6.17 11.00
CA CYS A 302 5.96 -5.16 11.18
C CYS A 302 5.55 -4.11 12.22
N SER A 303 6.28 -4.00 13.34
CA SER A 303 6.01 -2.98 14.37
C SER A 303 6.23 -1.55 13.83
N PHE A 304 7.14 -1.39 12.88
CA PHE A 304 7.47 -0.10 12.27
C PHE A 304 6.31 0.51 11.47
N GLU A 305 5.42 -0.34 10.93
CA GLU A 305 4.15 0.10 10.32
C GLU A 305 3.28 0.86 11.33
N ARG A 306 3.15 0.32 12.54
CA ARG A 306 2.34 0.92 13.61
C ARG A 306 3.01 2.17 14.18
N ILE A 307 4.33 2.14 14.36
CA ILE A 307 5.08 3.26 14.97
C ILE A 307 5.16 4.46 14.02
N TYR A 308 5.41 4.25 12.73
CA TYR A 308 5.79 5.35 11.82
C TYR A 308 5.12 5.30 10.44
N PHE A 309 5.21 4.18 9.72
CA PHE A 309 4.92 4.16 8.27
C PHE A 309 3.44 4.28 7.90
N SER A 310 2.58 3.55 8.60
CA SER A 310 1.14 3.61 8.31
C SER A 310 0.54 4.94 8.76
N ARG A 311 -0.58 5.33 8.15
CA ARG A 311 -1.24 6.59 8.51
C ARG A 311 -1.77 6.55 9.94
N GLY A 312 -1.44 7.58 10.71
CA GLY A 312 -1.96 7.78 12.08
C GLY A 312 -3.46 8.09 12.14
N SER A 313 -4.13 8.31 11.01
CA SER A 313 -5.58 8.48 10.93
C SER A 313 -6.35 7.14 10.97
N ASP A 314 -5.67 6.00 10.82
CA ASP A 314 -6.28 4.71 11.10
C ASP A 314 -6.51 4.57 12.61
N GLU A 315 -7.73 4.22 13.02
CA GLU A 315 -8.15 4.24 14.42
C GLU A 315 -7.27 3.38 15.33
N LYS A 316 -6.92 2.16 14.89
CA LYS A 316 -6.09 1.26 15.69
C LYS A 316 -4.67 1.80 15.83
N ILE A 317 -4.11 2.34 14.74
CA ILE A 317 -2.79 2.96 14.76
C ILE A 317 -2.78 4.21 15.64
N TYR A 318 -3.85 5.01 15.60
CA TYR A 318 -4.00 6.19 16.44
C TYR A 318 -3.95 5.80 17.93
N SER A 319 -4.77 4.82 18.33
CA SER A 319 -4.82 4.33 19.71
C SER A 319 -3.48 3.75 20.15
N GLU A 320 -2.81 2.95 19.31
CA GLU A 320 -1.50 2.38 19.59
C GLU A 320 -0.43 3.46 19.77
N ARG A 321 -0.37 4.47 18.88
CA ARG A 321 0.59 5.59 19.00
C ARG A 321 0.36 6.42 20.24
N SER A 322 -0.90 6.70 20.57
CA SER A 322 -1.25 7.40 21.81
C SER A 322 -0.81 6.60 23.04
N ALA A 323 -1.04 5.27 23.06
CA ALA A 323 -0.57 4.41 24.13
C ALA A 323 0.96 4.34 24.23
N LEU A 324 1.66 4.28 23.09
CA LEU A 324 3.13 4.34 23.06
C LEU A 324 3.65 5.62 23.71
N GLY A 325 3.06 6.77 23.36
CA GLY A 325 3.35 8.05 23.99
C GLY A 325 3.13 8.04 25.49
N TYR A 326 1.97 7.54 25.93
CA TYR A 326 1.63 7.43 27.34
C TYR A 326 2.66 6.58 28.11
N ASN A 327 3.03 5.42 27.57
CA ASN A 327 4.02 4.54 28.19
C ASN A 327 5.42 5.13 28.24
N LEU A 328 5.73 6.12 27.40
CA LEU A 328 7.00 6.86 27.43
C LEU A 328 7.06 7.90 28.55
N SER A 329 5.91 8.28 29.13
CA SER A 329 5.82 9.39 30.09
C SER A 329 6.67 9.23 31.34
N ASP A 330 6.68 8.05 31.97
CA ASP A 330 7.50 7.78 33.15
C ASP A 330 9.00 7.89 32.87
N GLN A 331 9.45 7.40 31.70
CA GLN A 331 10.86 7.51 31.29
C GLN A 331 11.26 8.97 31.07
N VAL A 332 10.40 9.75 30.42
CA VAL A 332 10.62 11.20 30.20
C VAL A 332 10.63 11.95 31.52
N LEU A 333 9.68 11.65 32.42
CA LEU A 333 9.63 12.24 33.76
C LEU A 333 10.92 11.97 34.54
N ARG A 334 11.43 10.74 34.54
CA ARG A 334 12.71 10.40 35.16
C ARG A 334 13.88 11.18 34.56
N ALA A 335 13.93 11.29 33.23
CA ALA A 335 15.00 11.99 32.54
C ALA A 335 15.08 13.48 32.89
N VAL A 336 13.94 14.10 33.22
CA VAL A 336 13.88 15.50 33.67
C VAL A 336 13.84 15.64 35.19
N ASN A 337 14.21 14.59 35.94
CA ASN A 337 14.16 14.55 37.41
C ASN A 337 12.79 14.95 37.99
N TYR A 338 11.71 14.60 37.28
CA TYR A 338 10.34 14.95 37.59
C TYR A 338 10.06 16.47 37.68
N ASP A 339 10.97 17.32 37.16
CA ASP A 339 10.82 18.77 37.15
C ASP A 339 9.87 19.24 36.04
N THR A 340 8.58 19.07 36.28
CA THR A 340 7.53 19.57 35.37
C THR A 340 7.42 21.10 35.34
N LYS A 341 8.01 21.82 36.31
CA LYS A 341 7.93 23.28 36.39
C LYS A 341 8.91 23.93 35.41
N ASN A 342 10.14 23.40 35.33
CA ASN A 342 11.19 23.95 34.47
C ASN A 342 11.38 23.19 33.15
N THR A 343 10.56 22.17 32.89
CA THR A 343 10.54 21.44 31.60
C THR A 343 9.56 22.08 30.59
N ILE A 344 9.88 21.96 29.31
CA ILE A 344 8.98 22.21 28.18
C ILE A 344 8.90 20.92 27.36
N LEU A 345 7.69 20.47 27.05
CA LEU A 345 7.47 19.32 26.18
C LEU A 345 7.16 19.80 24.76
N SER A 346 7.76 19.15 23.77
CA SER A 346 7.55 19.43 22.35
C SER A 346 7.64 18.14 21.53
N PHE A 347 7.29 18.22 20.25
CA PHE A 347 7.39 17.13 19.28
C PHE A 347 7.81 17.64 17.91
N ILE A 348 8.33 16.74 17.08
CA ILE A 348 8.65 17.02 15.67
C ILE A 348 7.43 16.64 14.82
N PRO A 349 6.76 17.59 14.16
CA PRO A 349 5.61 17.28 13.31
C PRO A 349 6.01 16.49 12.05
N ASN A 350 5.12 15.70 11.43
CA ASN A 350 3.73 15.47 11.83
C ASN A 350 3.53 14.10 12.52
N THR A 351 4.36 13.09 12.22
CA THR A 351 4.12 11.70 12.67
C THR A 351 4.12 11.53 14.20
N ALA A 352 4.95 12.29 14.91
CA ALA A 352 5.07 12.18 16.36
C ALA A 352 3.88 12.80 17.12
N GLU A 353 3.00 13.55 16.47
CA GLU A 353 1.91 14.31 17.11
C GLU A 353 0.99 13.44 17.96
N VAL A 354 0.53 12.30 17.43
CA VAL A 354 -0.38 11.40 18.16
C VAL A 354 0.30 10.79 19.39
N ALA A 355 1.56 10.38 19.26
CA ALA A 355 2.35 9.89 20.39
C ALA A 355 2.63 11.00 21.40
N PHE A 356 2.86 12.22 20.94
CA PHE A 356 3.03 13.38 21.81
C PHE A 356 1.79 13.65 22.67
N TYR A 357 0.58 13.57 22.11
CA TYR A 357 -0.64 13.71 22.91
C TYR A 357 -0.76 12.62 23.98
N GLY A 358 -0.36 11.39 23.66
CA GLY A 358 -0.24 10.31 24.64
C GLY A 358 0.74 10.62 25.77
N LEU A 359 1.94 11.08 25.40
CA LEU A 359 3.00 11.49 26.33
C LEU A 359 2.53 12.64 27.24
N TRP A 360 1.95 13.68 26.65
CA TRP A 360 1.40 14.81 27.39
C TRP A 360 0.37 14.34 28.40
N LYS A 361 -0.56 13.46 28.00
CA LYS A 361 -1.55 12.90 28.92
C LYS A 361 -0.90 12.19 30.11
N GLY A 362 0.14 11.38 29.89
CA GLY A 362 0.85 10.70 30.98
C GLY A 362 1.56 11.66 31.93
N VAL A 363 2.19 12.71 31.40
CA VAL A 363 2.84 13.75 32.22
C VAL A 363 1.81 14.60 32.98
N ASP A 364 0.66 14.88 32.37
CA ASP A 364 -0.45 15.60 32.99
C ASP A 364 -1.11 14.78 34.10
N ASP A 365 -1.30 13.48 33.92
CA ASP A 365 -1.77 12.55 34.95
C ASP A 365 -0.83 12.53 36.17
N TYR A 366 0.49 12.52 35.94
CA TYR A 366 1.47 12.67 37.01
C TYR A 366 1.33 14.01 37.74
N LEU A 367 1.22 15.13 37.02
CA LEU A 367 1.05 16.44 37.64
C LEU A 367 -0.23 16.51 38.47
N LYS A 368 -1.35 15.98 37.96
CA LYS A 368 -2.62 15.88 38.70
C LYS A 368 -2.47 15.11 40.01
N LYS A 369 -1.77 13.97 39.98
CA LYS A 369 -1.48 13.18 41.18
C LYS A 369 -0.71 14.01 42.22
N ILE A 370 0.37 14.66 41.81
CA ILE A 370 1.18 15.51 42.71
C ILE A 370 0.38 16.69 43.26
N LYS A 371 -0.48 17.33 42.45
CA LYS A 371 -1.37 18.40 42.90
C LYS A 371 -2.30 17.90 44.02
N ILE A 372 -2.94 16.76 43.83
CA ILE A 372 -3.85 16.17 44.82
C ILE A 372 -3.10 15.85 46.11
N GLU A 373 -1.96 15.14 46.02
CA GLU A 373 -1.14 14.81 47.17
C GLU A 373 -0.68 16.06 47.95
N ARG A 374 -0.28 17.11 47.22
CA ARG A 374 0.16 18.36 47.83
C ARG A 374 -0.99 19.12 48.50
N ILE A 375 -2.15 19.21 47.85
CA ILE A 375 -3.34 19.85 48.42
C ILE A 375 -3.77 19.11 49.70
N LEU A 376 -3.81 17.78 49.67
CA LEU A 376 -4.16 16.97 50.84
C LEU A 376 -3.13 17.13 51.98
N SER A 377 -1.85 17.34 51.64
CA SER A 377 -0.79 17.54 52.65
C SER A 377 -0.91 18.86 53.44
N TRP A 378 -1.68 19.82 52.94
CA TRP A 378 -1.87 21.12 53.62
C TRP A 378 -2.78 21.05 54.84
N GLY A 379 -3.69 20.05 54.91
CA GLY A 379 -4.64 19.95 56.01
C GLY A 379 -5.47 21.23 56.17
N SER A 380 -5.35 21.91 57.32
CA SER A 380 -5.99 23.20 57.59
C SER A 380 -5.19 24.42 57.14
N ASP A 381 -3.93 24.26 56.73
CA ASP A 381 -3.06 25.35 56.23
C ASP A 381 -3.29 25.62 54.74
N ILE A 382 -4.55 25.85 54.38
CA ILE A 382 -4.97 26.17 53.01
C ILE A 382 -5.41 27.63 52.93
N ASP A 383 -4.82 28.36 51.99
CA ASP A 383 -5.21 29.72 51.63
C ASP A 383 -5.49 29.81 50.12
N GLU A 384 -6.15 30.90 49.72
CA GLU A 384 -6.56 31.10 48.33
C GLU A 384 -5.36 31.20 47.37
N GLU A 385 -4.25 31.77 47.82
CA GLU A 385 -3.06 31.99 47.01
C GLU A 385 -2.36 30.67 46.66
N LYS A 386 -2.08 29.83 47.67
CA LYS A 386 -1.51 28.48 47.50
C LYS A 386 -2.39 27.61 46.62
N LEU A 387 -3.70 27.63 46.87
CA LEU A 387 -4.65 26.82 46.11
C LEU A 387 -4.71 27.28 44.65
N SER A 388 -4.75 28.59 44.41
CA SER A 388 -4.73 29.18 43.07
C SER A 388 -3.45 28.82 42.31
N GLU A 389 -2.26 28.92 42.95
CA GLU A 389 -0.99 28.52 42.33
C GLU A 389 -1.02 27.05 41.89
N MET A 390 -1.48 26.16 42.77
CA MET A 390 -1.49 24.72 42.50
C MET A 390 -2.50 24.35 41.41
N ILE A 391 -3.69 24.94 41.43
CA ILE A 391 -4.71 24.71 40.39
C ILE A 391 -4.22 25.21 39.04
N ASN A 392 -3.59 26.39 38.99
CA ASN A 392 -3.15 27.01 37.75
C ASN A 392 -1.87 26.42 37.15
N ARG A 393 -1.11 25.63 37.92
CA ARG A 393 0.09 24.94 37.41
C ARG A 393 -0.27 24.04 36.22
N LYS A 394 0.40 24.19 35.09
CA LYS A 394 0.16 23.40 33.87
C LYS A 394 1.47 22.89 33.30
N ILE A 395 1.39 21.80 32.56
CA ILE A 395 2.51 21.32 31.75
C ILE A 395 2.73 22.31 30.61
N ARG A 396 3.97 22.77 30.44
CA ARG A 396 4.33 23.68 29.37
C ARG A 396 4.57 22.89 28.10
N ILE A 397 3.84 23.26 27.06
CA ILE A 397 3.92 22.64 25.74
C ILE A 397 4.23 23.75 24.74
N GLU A 398 5.23 23.52 23.92
CA GLU A 398 5.52 24.38 22.79
C GLU A 398 5.68 23.53 21.53
N LYS A 399 5.28 24.09 20.40
CA LYS A 399 5.55 23.50 19.09
C LYS A 399 6.90 24.04 18.62
N VAL A 400 7.91 23.19 18.57
CA VAL A 400 9.23 23.54 18.03
C VAL A 400 9.18 23.30 16.52
N ALA A 401 8.55 24.23 15.80
CA ALA A 401 8.58 24.45 14.34
C ALA A 401 7.33 25.23 13.89
#